data_AF-A0A430L1H6-F1
#
_entry.id   AF-A0A430L1H6-F1
#
_cell.length_a   1.000
_cell.length_b   1.000
_cell.length_c   1.000
_cell.angle_alpha   90.00
_cell.angle_beta   90.00
_cell.angle_gamma   90.00
#
_symmetry.space_group_name_H-M   'P 1'
#
loop_
_entity.id
_entity.type
_entity.pdbx_description
1 polymer ?
#
loop_
_entity_poly.entity_id
_entity_poly.type
_entity_poly.pdbx_seq_one_letter_code
_entity_poly.pdbx_strand_id
1 'polypeptide(L)'
;MSVPDIMLSNLAAGTLTAAGSQQVAEMVTDFKIGFFLGTPPRLQWYAQILGCLPAIFLSPGLFILVSKAYECVLDPSQAATCPFTAPAVSLWTVLATAVVEPKLPIPQSSWIFSIGISVFSIAVHLLRNWARENNYRKIYNFTPNMVMVALSLIALVIGGIIALVWLRKWPASHALYLFPVAAGMIAGESIGGIFNAILTLAKVSGPTYYGTTIGCPAGMC
;
A
#
# COMPACT_ATOMS: atom_id res chain seq x y z
N MET A 1 9.92 9.43 32.61
CA MET A 1 9.98 8.65 31.36
C MET A 1 11.12 9.20 30.53
N SER A 2 11.98 8.34 29.99
CA SER A 2 13.01 8.80 29.05
C SER A 2 12.33 9.22 27.73
N VAL A 3 12.97 10.11 26.96
CA VAL A 3 12.46 10.55 25.65
C VAL A 3 12.11 9.36 24.72
N PRO A 4 12.91 8.28 24.66
CA PRO A 4 12.57 7.06 23.91
C PRO A 4 11.29 6.37 24.37
N ASP A 5 11.02 6.30 25.68
CA ASP A 5 9.81 5.63 26.21
C ASP A 5 8.53 6.37 25.79
N ILE A 6 8.60 7.72 25.77
CA ILE A 6 7.49 8.58 25.33
C ILE A 6 7.24 8.38 23.84
N MET A 7 8.31 8.34 23.03
CA MET A 7 8.21 8.08 21.60
C MET A 7 7.59 6.70 21.32
N LEU A 8 8.02 5.66 22.03
CA LEU A 8 7.50 4.30 21.84
C LEU A 8 6.01 4.21 22.20
N SER A 9 5.61 4.80 23.33
CA SER A 9 4.20 4.82 23.76
C SER A 9 3.31 5.57 22.76
N ASN A 10 3.75 6.75 22.29
CA ASN A 10 3.02 7.53 21.29
C ASN A 10 2.92 6.80 19.95
N LEU A 11 4.00 6.14 19.52
CA LEU A 11 4.03 5.38 18.28
C LEU A 11 3.11 4.15 18.35
N ALA A 12 3.13 3.41 19.46
CA ALA A 12 2.26 2.27 19.68
C ALA A 12 0.78 2.67 19.66
N ALA A 13 0.42 3.73 20.38
CA ALA A 13 -0.96 4.23 20.40
C ALA A 13 -1.42 4.74 19.03
N GLY A 14 -0.56 5.50 18.33
CA GLY A 14 -0.85 6.05 17.01
C GLY A 14 -1.04 4.97 15.94
N THR A 15 -0.14 3.99 15.90
CA THR A 15 -0.21 2.88 14.92
C THR A 15 -1.42 1.97 15.16
N LEU A 16 -1.76 1.65 16.41
CA LEU A 16 -2.96 0.87 16.74
C LEU A 16 -4.24 1.59 16.32
N THR A 17 -4.32 2.90 16.60
CA THR A 17 -5.49 3.70 16.23
C THR A 17 -5.61 3.83 14.71
N ALA A 18 -4.49 4.02 14.00
CA ALA A 18 -4.47 4.09 12.54
C ALA A 18 -4.84 2.76 11.88
N ALA A 19 -4.32 1.64 12.38
CA ALA A 19 -4.68 0.31 11.90
C ALA A 19 -6.18 0.02 12.12
N GLY A 20 -6.70 0.38 13.30
CA GLY A 20 -8.12 0.24 13.61
C GLY A 20 -9.02 1.07 12.69
N SER A 21 -8.66 2.33 12.42
CA SER A 21 -9.45 3.20 11.55
C SER A 21 -9.43 2.73 10.09
N GLN A 22 -8.28 2.26 9.60
CA GLN A 22 -8.17 1.68 8.27
C GLN A 22 -9.05 0.43 8.12
N GLN A 23 -9.01 -0.48 9.09
CA GLN A 23 -9.81 -1.70 9.04
C GLN A 23 -11.31 -1.39 9.02
N VAL A 24 -11.76 -0.41 9.80
CA VAL A 24 -13.16 0.03 9.80
C VAL A 24 -13.57 0.60 8.43
N ALA A 25 -12.71 1.40 7.79
CA ALA A 25 -12.98 1.95 6.46
C ALA A 25 -13.11 0.85 5.39
N GLU A 26 -12.25 -0.17 5.44
CA GLU A 26 -12.32 -1.34 4.56
C GLU A 26 -13.61 -2.14 4.80
N MET A 27 -13.97 -2.42 6.07
CA MET A 27 -15.20 -3.13 6.41
C MET A 27 -16.47 -2.42 5.91
N VAL A 28 -16.54 -1.09 6.04
CA VAL A 28 -17.66 -0.29 5.53
C VAL A 28 -17.76 -0.42 4.00
N THR A 29 -16.62 -0.47 3.32
CA THR A 29 -16.55 -0.65 1.87
C THR A 29 -17.05 -2.04 1.47
N ASP A 30 -16.64 -3.10 2.18
CA ASP A 30 -17.10 -4.47 1.95
C ASP A 30 -18.62 -4.61 2.15
N PHE A 31 -19.17 -4.06 3.23
CA PHE A 31 -20.61 -4.10 3.49
C PHE A 31 -21.41 -3.33 2.44
N LYS A 32 -20.88 -2.21 1.95
CA LYS A 32 -21.51 -1.44 0.88
C LYS A 32 -21.58 -2.24 -0.42
N ILE A 33 -20.49 -2.93 -0.78
CA ILE A 33 -20.46 -3.81 -1.96
C ILE A 33 -21.39 -5.00 -1.75
N GLY A 34 -21.37 -5.60 -0.55
CA GLY A 34 -22.26 -6.68 -0.15
C GLY A 34 -23.73 -6.34 -0.32
N PHE A 35 -24.12 -5.14 0.11
CA PHE A 35 -25.46 -4.62 -0.07
C PHE A 35 -25.86 -4.53 -1.54
N PHE A 36 -24.98 -4.03 -2.42
CA PHE A 36 -25.26 -3.98 -3.86
C PHE A 36 -25.37 -5.37 -4.50
N LEU A 37 -24.67 -6.37 -3.97
CA LEU A 37 -24.74 -7.75 -4.44
C LEU A 37 -25.89 -8.55 -3.78
N GLY A 38 -26.68 -7.93 -2.90
CA GLY A 38 -27.75 -8.60 -2.16
C GLY A 38 -27.26 -9.66 -1.17
N THR A 39 -26.00 -9.59 -0.76
CA THR A 39 -25.41 -10.54 0.20
C THR A 39 -25.89 -10.21 1.62
N PRO A 40 -26.35 -11.19 2.42
CA PRO A 40 -26.82 -10.91 3.77
C PRO A 40 -25.65 -10.46 4.68
N PRO A 41 -25.78 -9.35 5.42
CA PRO A 41 -24.68 -8.74 6.19
C PRO A 41 -24.16 -9.64 7.31
N ARG A 42 -25.02 -10.50 7.88
CA ARG A 42 -24.62 -11.47 8.91
C ARG A 42 -23.60 -12.46 8.39
N LEU A 43 -23.78 -12.97 7.17
CA LEU A 43 -22.82 -13.93 6.59
C LEU A 43 -21.48 -13.26 6.27
N GLN A 44 -21.50 -12.01 5.80
CA GLN A 44 -20.27 -11.25 5.56
C GLN A 44 -19.48 -11.01 6.86
N TRP A 45 -20.17 -10.69 7.94
CA TRP A 45 -19.55 -10.53 9.25
C TRP A 45 -18.89 -11.83 9.75
N TYR A 46 -19.57 -12.97 9.62
CA TYR A 46 -18.98 -14.26 9.95
C TYR A 46 -17.77 -14.59 9.07
N ALA A 47 -17.84 -14.30 7.76
CA ALA A 47 -16.72 -14.50 6.85
C ALA A 47 -15.49 -13.66 7.22
N GLN A 48 -15.68 -12.39 7.60
CA GLN A 48 -14.59 -11.52 8.06
C GLN A 48 -13.97 -12.04 9.35
N ILE A 49 -14.77 -12.50 10.33
CA ILE A 49 -14.23 -13.10 11.57
C ILE A 49 -13.43 -14.36 11.26
N LEU A 50 -13.95 -15.25 10.42
CA LEU A 50 -13.26 -16.47 10.02
C LEU A 50 -11.95 -16.17 9.30
N GLY A 51 -11.89 -15.08 8.52
CA GLY A 51 -10.66 -14.61 7.88
C GLY A 51 -9.64 -14.03 8.87
N CYS A 52 -10.10 -13.35 9.93
CA CYS A 52 -9.22 -12.78 10.96
C CYS A 52 -8.51 -13.85 11.80
N LEU A 53 -9.17 -14.98 12.10
CA LEU A 53 -8.60 -16.03 12.95
C LEU A 53 -7.21 -16.53 12.51
N PRO A 54 -7.00 -16.96 11.25
CA PRO A 54 -5.67 -17.34 10.78
C PRO A 54 -4.73 -16.14 10.63
N ALA A 55 -5.26 -14.96 10.27
CA ALA A 55 -4.45 -13.75 10.06
C ALA A 55 -3.74 -13.28 11.35
N ILE A 56 -4.36 -13.47 12.52
CA ILE A 56 -3.78 -13.14 13.83
C ILE A 56 -2.46 -13.88 14.07
N PHE A 57 -2.34 -15.13 13.61
CA PHE A 57 -1.12 -15.92 13.76
C PHE A 57 -0.16 -15.72 12.58
N LEU A 58 -0.71 -15.61 11.37
CA LEU A 58 0.10 -15.51 10.16
C LEU A 58 0.85 -14.17 10.09
N SER A 59 0.22 -13.07 10.49
CA SER A 59 0.85 -11.73 10.47
C SER A 59 2.15 -11.64 11.29
N PRO A 60 2.17 -11.96 12.60
CA PRO A 60 3.41 -11.96 13.38
C PRO A 60 4.40 -13.04 12.91
N GLY A 61 3.92 -14.20 12.44
CA GLY A 61 4.77 -15.23 11.86
C GLY A 61 5.53 -14.74 10.62
N LEU A 62 4.84 -14.01 9.73
CA LEU A 62 5.43 -13.42 8.54
C LEU A 62 6.43 -12.31 8.89
N PHE A 63 6.12 -11.50 9.91
CA PHE A 63 7.04 -10.47 10.41
C PHE A 63 8.35 -11.09 10.93
N ILE A 64 8.26 -12.17 11.71
CA ILE A 64 9.46 -12.89 12.18
C ILE A 64 10.24 -13.46 11.00
N LEU A 65 9.55 -14.02 10.01
CA LEU A 65 10.19 -14.59 8.82
C LEU A 65 10.98 -13.54 8.03
N VAL A 66 10.38 -12.38 7.76
CA VAL A 66 11.03 -11.29 7.01
C VAL A 66 12.17 -10.68 7.83
N SER A 67 11.97 -10.44 9.13
CA SER A 67 13.02 -9.86 9.99
C SER A 67 14.21 -10.80 10.22
N LYS A 68 14.00 -12.12 10.16
CA LYS A 68 15.09 -13.11 10.15
C LYS A 68 15.81 -13.20 8.81
N ALA A 69 15.08 -13.06 7.70
CA ALA A 69 15.66 -13.09 6.37
C ALA A 69 16.50 -11.83 6.08
N TYR A 70 16.05 -10.68 6.58
CA TYR A 70 16.65 -9.38 6.35
C TYR A 70 16.83 -8.64 7.68
N GLU A 71 17.96 -8.92 8.35
CA GLU A 71 18.31 -8.28 9.63
C GLU A 71 18.42 -6.74 9.51
N CYS A 72 18.67 -6.24 8.29
CA CYS A 72 18.69 -4.82 7.93
C CYS A 72 17.36 -4.08 8.13
N VAL A 73 16.23 -4.80 8.27
CA VAL A 73 14.93 -4.18 8.54
C VAL A 73 14.80 -3.74 10.01
N LEU A 74 15.50 -4.41 10.92
CA LEU A 74 15.47 -4.11 12.36
C LEU A 74 16.53 -3.08 12.76
N ASP A 75 17.66 -3.04 12.06
CA ASP A 75 18.75 -2.11 12.37
C ASP A 75 18.80 -0.93 11.39
N PRO A 76 18.44 0.29 11.82
CA PRO A 76 18.48 1.48 10.96
C PRO A 76 19.88 1.84 10.46
N SER A 77 20.96 1.32 11.07
CA SER A 77 22.33 1.53 10.60
C SER A 77 22.65 0.79 9.29
N GLN A 78 21.90 -0.27 8.99
CA GLN A 78 22.06 -1.10 7.78
C GLN A 78 20.99 -0.81 6.72
N ALA A 79 20.18 0.23 6.92
CA ALA A 79 19.08 0.59 6.02
C ALA A 79 19.54 0.94 4.60
N ALA A 80 20.78 1.43 4.44
CA ALA A 80 21.34 1.80 3.14
C ALA A 80 21.70 0.59 2.24
N THR A 81 21.92 -0.59 2.85
CA THR A 81 22.29 -1.83 2.15
C THR A 81 21.11 -2.81 2.05
N CYS A 82 19.93 -2.42 2.52
CA CYS A 82 18.76 -3.29 2.57
C CYS A 82 18.06 -3.31 1.20
N PRO A 83 17.79 -4.49 0.60
CA PRO A 83 17.04 -4.58 -0.65
C PRO A 83 15.57 -4.17 -0.48
N PHE A 84 15.05 -4.17 0.75
CA PHE A 84 13.71 -3.73 1.08
C PHE A 84 13.76 -2.40 1.83
N THR A 85 13.19 -1.37 1.22
CA THR A 85 12.88 -0.12 1.94
C THR A 85 11.65 -0.35 2.80
N ALA A 86 11.67 0.13 4.05
CA ALA A 86 10.50 0.14 4.94
C ALA A 86 9.85 1.55 4.99
N PRO A 87 9.14 1.99 3.92
CA PRO A 87 8.66 3.37 3.81
C PRO A 87 7.60 3.72 4.86
N ALA A 88 6.80 2.75 5.29
CA ALA A 88 5.84 2.97 6.36
C ALA A 88 6.55 3.24 7.70
N VAL A 89 7.58 2.45 8.01
CA VAL A 89 8.35 2.61 9.25
C VAL A 89 9.05 3.97 9.26
N SER A 90 9.67 4.39 8.16
CA SER A 90 10.33 5.69 8.07
C SER A 90 9.35 6.86 8.20
N LEU A 91 8.13 6.75 7.66
CA LEU A 91 7.11 7.77 7.85
C LEU A 91 6.69 7.89 9.33
N TRP A 92 6.46 6.75 9.99
CA TRP A 92 6.04 6.72 11.40
C TRP A 92 7.15 7.18 12.35
N THR A 93 8.42 6.88 12.06
CA THR A 93 9.54 7.40 12.87
C THR A 93 9.68 8.91 12.74
N VAL A 94 9.51 9.47 11.54
CA VAL A 94 9.52 10.93 11.32
C VAL A 94 8.34 11.61 12.05
N LEU A 95 7.16 10.97 12.06
CA LEU A 95 6.02 11.48 12.84
C LEU A 95 6.30 11.44 14.34
N ALA A 96 6.87 10.35 14.84
CA ALA A 96 7.20 10.20 16.26
C ALA A 96 8.25 11.22 16.73
N THR A 97 9.28 11.50 15.91
CA THR A 97 10.28 12.54 16.23
C THR A 97 9.68 13.94 16.16
N ALA A 98 8.86 14.23 15.15
CA ALA A 98 8.24 15.54 14.97
C ALA A 98 7.28 15.94 16.12
N VAL A 99 6.65 14.96 16.78
CA VAL A 99 5.75 15.23 17.93
C VAL A 99 6.53 15.57 19.21
N VAL A 100 7.77 15.11 19.32
CA VAL A 100 8.59 15.28 20.54
C VAL A 100 9.53 16.49 20.43
N GLU A 101 9.95 16.85 19.23
CA GLU A 101 10.81 18.01 19.03
C GLU A 101 10.07 19.35 19.22
N PRO A 102 10.66 20.33 19.93
CA PRO A 102 10.03 21.64 20.16
C PRO A 102 9.94 22.50 18.89
N LYS A 103 10.69 22.15 17.84
CA LYS A 103 10.60 22.74 16.51
C LYS A 103 10.39 21.61 15.52
N LEU A 104 9.37 21.72 14.67
CA LEU A 104 9.11 20.73 13.63
C LEU A 104 10.33 20.66 12.69
N PRO A 105 10.96 19.49 12.51
CA PRO A 105 12.11 19.32 11.61
C PRO A 105 11.71 19.37 10.12
N ILE A 106 10.43 19.59 9.83
CA ILE A 106 9.85 19.57 8.49
C ILE A 106 9.98 20.98 7.87
N PRO A 107 10.57 21.12 6.66
CA PRO A 107 10.67 22.38 5.97
C PRO A 107 9.30 23.06 5.79
N GLN A 108 9.27 24.39 5.94
CA GLN A 108 8.03 25.16 5.77
C GLN A 108 7.42 24.98 4.37
N SER A 109 8.25 24.75 3.35
CA SER A 109 7.82 24.47 1.98
C SER A 109 6.99 23.19 1.86
N SER A 110 7.28 22.15 2.65
CA SER A 110 6.64 20.84 2.54
C SER A 110 5.18 20.87 3.00
N TRP A 111 4.86 21.56 4.10
CA TRP A 111 3.47 21.63 4.57
C TRP A 111 2.62 22.56 3.69
N ILE A 112 3.19 23.66 3.18
CA ILE A 112 2.51 24.55 2.22
C ILE A 112 2.16 23.78 0.94
N PHE A 113 3.12 23.00 0.43
CA PHE A 113 2.88 22.14 -0.73
C PHE A 113 1.81 21.07 -0.44
N SER A 114 1.86 20.42 0.73
CA SER A 114 0.89 19.41 1.15
C SER A 114 -0.54 19.96 1.23
N ILE A 115 -0.72 21.16 1.79
CA ILE A 115 -2.02 21.85 1.80
C ILE A 115 -2.44 22.22 0.38
N GLY A 116 -1.52 22.78 -0.42
CA GLY A 116 -1.80 23.17 -1.81
C GLY A 116 -2.28 21.99 -2.66
N ILE A 117 -1.59 20.85 -2.59
CA ILE A 117 -1.98 19.64 -3.34
C ILE A 117 -3.26 19.02 -2.77
N SER A 118 -3.50 19.10 -1.46
CA SER A 118 -4.75 18.63 -0.84
C SER A 118 -5.95 19.44 -1.33
N VAL A 119 -5.87 20.77 -1.29
CA VAL A 119 -6.92 21.66 -1.80
C VAL A 119 -7.14 21.44 -3.29
N PHE A 120 -6.06 21.32 -4.07
CA PHE A 120 -6.14 21.00 -5.50
C PHE A 120 -6.84 19.66 -5.74
N SER A 121 -6.46 18.61 -5.01
CA SER A 121 -7.07 17.28 -5.12
C SER A 121 -8.56 17.31 -4.76
N ILE A 122 -8.95 18.03 -3.72
CA ILE A 122 -10.36 18.22 -3.34
C ILE A 122 -11.11 18.94 -4.46
N ALA A 123 -10.55 20.04 -4.98
CA ALA A 123 -11.17 20.79 -6.07
C ALA A 123 -11.37 19.94 -7.34
N VAL A 124 -10.37 19.11 -7.69
CA VAL A 124 -10.45 18.17 -8.81
C VAL A 124 -11.55 17.13 -8.60
N HIS A 125 -11.70 16.59 -7.39
CA HIS A 125 -12.77 15.65 -7.06
C HIS A 125 -14.16 16.30 -7.11
N LEU A 126 -14.31 17.51 -6.57
CA LEU A 126 -15.55 18.27 -6.64
C LEU A 126 -15.93 18.58 -8.09
N LEU A 127 -14.97 19.02 -8.90
CA LEU A 127 -15.17 19.26 -10.33
C LEU A 127 -15.60 18.00 -11.06
N ARG A 128 -14.98 16.86 -10.75
CA ARG A 128 -15.34 15.56 -11.34
C ARG A 128 -16.75 15.13 -10.95
N ASN A 129 -17.14 15.31 -9.69
CA ASN A 129 -18.49 14.97 -9.23
C ASN A 129 -19.54 15.87 -9.87
N TRP A 130 -19.30 17.19 -9.89
CA TRP A 130 -20.18 18.16 -10.55
C TRP A 130 -20.31 17.90 -12.06
N ALA A 131 -19.22 17.54 -12.75
CA ALA A 131 -19.25 17.19 -14.17
C ALA A 131 -20.02 15.89 -14.44
N ARG A 132 -20.03 14.95 -13.48
CA ARG A 132 -20.80 13.71 -13.57
C ARG A 132 -22.30 13.98 -13.42
N GLU A 133 -22.70 14.81 -12.46
CA GLU A 133 -24.10 15.17 -12.22
C GLU A 133 -24.71 15.95 -13.39
N ASN A 134 -23.96 16.88 -13.99
CA ASN A 134 -24.41 17.67 -15.15
C ASN A 134 -24.15 17.00 -16.51
N ASN A 135 -23.73 15.73 -16.51
CA ASN A 135 -23.51 14.91 -17.70
C ASN A 135 -22.46 15.47 -18.70
N TYR A 136 -21.50 16.28 -18.22
CA TYR A 136 -20.39 16.82 -19.01
C TYR A 136 -19.30 15.77 -19.24
N ARG A 137 -19.58 14.83 -20.14
CA ARG A 137 -18.77 13.62 -20.40
C ARG A 137 -17.30 13.90 -20.77
N LYS A 138 -17.01 15.03 -21.44
CA LYS A 138 -15.65 15.43 -21.82
C LYS A 138 -14.79 15.81 -20.61
N ILE A 139 -15.35 16.55 -19.66
CA ILE A 139 -14.65 16.98 -18.45
C ILE A 139 -14.44 15.77 -17.54
N TYR A 140 -15.47 14.95 -17.33
CA TYR A 140 -15.38 13.74 -16.52
C TYR A 140 -14.30 12.75 -16.99
N ASN A 141 -14.17 12.54 -18.30
CA ASN A 141 -13.18 11.61 -18.86
C ASN A 141 -11.75 12.16 -18.84
N PHE A 142 -11.57 13.48 -18.88
CA PHE A 142 -10.24 14.11 -18.86
C PHE A 142 -9.72 14.31 -17.43
N THR A 143 -10.59 14.45 -16.45
CA THR A 143 -10.20 14.64 -15.05
C THR A 143 -9.61 13.36 -14.46
N PRO A 144 -8.32 13.35 -14.05
CA PRO A 144 -7.69 12.17 -13.48
C PRO A 144 -8.27 11.85 -12.10
N ASN A 145 -8.25 10.56 -11.74
CA ASN A 145 -8.49 10.16 -10.36
C ASN A 145 -7.23 10.47 -9.54
N MET A 146 -7.29 11.49 -8.68
CA MET A 146 -6.12 11.94 -7.92
C MET A 146 -5.60 10.87 -6.94
N VAL A 147 -6.42 9.88 -6.55
CA VAL A 147 -5.97 8.71 -5.77
C VAL A 147 -5.00 7.85 -6.59
N MET A 148 -5.22 7.72 -7.89
CA MET A 148 -4.34 6.94 -8.78
C MET A 148 -3.03 7.69 -9.09
N VAL A 149 -3.06 9.03 -9.06
CA VAL A 149 -1.88 9.88 -9.31
C VAL A 149 -0.87 9.79 -8.16
N ALA A 150 -1.33 9.49 -6.93
CA ALA A 150 -0.45 9.28 -5.78
C ALA A 150 0.36 7.98 -5.85
N LEU A 151 -0.04 7.03 -6.71
CA LEU A 151 0.71 5.80 -6.95
C LEU A 151 1.83 6.02 -7.98
N SER A 152 2.76 5.07 -8.08
CA SER A 152 3.89 5.18 -9.00
C SER A 152 3.42 5.35 -10.44
N LEU A 153 3.72 6.51 -11.03
CA LEU A 153 3.27 6.88 -12.38
C LEU A 153 3.71 5.86 -13.44
N ILE A 154 4.90 5.26 -13.27
CA ILE A 154 5.46 4.30 -14.22
C ILE A 154 4.64 3.00 -14.22
N ALA A 155 4.34 2.44 -13.05
CA ALA A 155 3.53 1.22 -12.96
C ALA A 155 2.12 1.45 -13.50
N LEU A 156 1.54 2.63 -13.21
CA LEU A 156 0.22 3.01 -13.71
C LEU A 156 0.21 3.12 -15.24
N VAL A 157 1.23 3.74 -15.85
CA VAL A 157 1.34 3.88 -17.30
C VAL A 157 1.51 2.52 -17.97
N ILE A 158 2.38 1.66 -17.44
CA ILE A 158 2.60 0.32 -17.98
C ILE A 158 1.31 -0.51 -17.88
N GLY A 159 0.70 -0.57 -16.70
CA GLY A 159 -0.57 -1.28 -16.48
C GLY A 159 -1.70 -0.73 -17.35
N GLY A 160 -1.78 0.60 -17.51
CA GLY A 160 -2.72 1.28 -18.38
C GLY A 160 -2.53 0.95 -19.87
N ILE A 161 -1.28 0.91 -20.36
CA ILE A 161 -0.98 0.52 -21.74
C ILE A 161 -1.39 -0.94 -21.99
N ILE A 162 -1.05 -1.85 -21.07
CA ILE A 162 -1.43 -3.26 -21.16
C ILE A 162 -2.95 -3.38 -21.22
N ALA A 163 -3.67 -2.70 -20.32
CA ALA A 163 -5.13 -2.69 -20.30
C ALA A 163 -5.72 -2.12 -21.61
N LEU A 164 -5.17 -1.03 -22.15
CA LEU A 164 -5.62 -0.41 -23.40
C LEU A 164 -5.41 -1.30 -24.61
N VAL A 165 -4.25 -1.97 -24.70
CA VAL A 165 -3.98 -2.93 -25.79
C VAL A 165 -4.91 -4.12 -25.69
N TRP A 166 -5.15 -4.63 -24.49
CA TRP A 166 -6.06 -5.75 -24.25
C TRP A 166 -7.51 -5.36 -24.61
N LEU A 167 -7.97 -4.18 -24.18
CA LEU A 167 -9.29 -3.67 -24.51
C LEU A 167 -9.51 -3.58 -26.04
N ARG A 168 -8.51 -3.10 -26.78
CA ARG A 168 -8.60 -2.95 -28.25
C ARG A 168 -8.63 -4.29 -28.98
N LYS A 169 -7.88 -5.29 -28.51
CA LYS A 169 -7.79 -6.58 -29.20
C LYS A 169 -8.89 -7.56 -28.77
N TRP A 170 -9.26 -7.61 -27.48
CA TRP A 170 -10.17 -8.62 -26.90
C TRP A 170 -11.11 -8.00 -25.84
N PRO A 171 -12.13 -7.22 -26.27
CA PRO A 171 -12.98 -6.47 -25.33
C PRO A 171 -13.79 -7.38 -24.38
N ALA A 172 -14.26 -8.53 -24.85
CA ALA A 172 -15.01 -9.49 -24.03
C ALA A 172 -14.16 -10.09 -22.90
N SER A 173 -12.91 -10.45 -23.22
CA SER A 173 -11.95 -10.96 -22.22
C SER A 173 -11.54 -9.87 -21.23
N HIS A 174 -11.31 -8.65 -21.71
CA HIS A 174 -10.94 -7.52 -20.87
C HIS A 174 -12.03 -7.23 -19.81
N ALA A 175 -13.31 -7.25 -20.19
CA ALA A 175 -14.41 -6.96 -19.27
C ALA A 175 -14.52 -7.97 -18.11
N LEU A 176 -14.16 -9.24 -18.34
CA LEU A 176 -14.25 -10.30 -17.33
C LEU A 176 -12.95 -10.46 -16.52
N TYR A 177 -11.78 -10.37 -17.15
CA TYR A 177 -10.52 -10.81 -16.55
C TYR A 177 -9.57 -9.69 -16.13
N LEU A 178 -9.80 -8.43 -16.51
CA LEU A 178 -8.88 -7.33 -16.16
C LEU A 178 -8.66 -7.22 -14.65
N PHE A 179 -9.76 -7.12 -13.88
CA PHE A 179 -9.70 -6.95 -12.42
C PHE A 179 -9.05 -8.14 -11.69
N PRO A 180 -9.45 -9.41 -11.93
CA PRO A 180 -8.83 -10.55 -11.24
C PRO A 180 -7.36 -10.72 -11.62
N VAL A 181 -6.96 -10.47 -12.87
CA VAL A 181 -5.55 -10.55 -13.28
C VAL A 181 -4.72 -9.43 -12.63
N ALA A 182 -5.23 -8.20 -12.60
CA ALA A 182 -4.57 -7.08 -11.94
C ALA A 182 -4.42 -7.34 -10.42
N ALA A 183 -5.47 -7.80 -9.76
CA ALA A 183 -5.43 -8.19 -8.35
C ALA A 183 -4.41 -9.32 -8.10
N GLY A 184 -4.36 -10.31 -8.99
CA GLY A 184 -3.37 -11.39 -8.95
C GLY A 184 -1.93 -10.89 -9.08
N MET A 185 -1.65 -9.90 -9.93
CA MET A 185 -0.31 -9.31 -10.06
C MET A 185 0.11 -8.56 -8.78
N ILE A 186 -0.80 -7.78 -8.20
CA ILE A 186 -0.55 -7.05 -6.94
C ILE A 186 -0.31 -8.02 -5.77
N ALA A 187 -1.15 -9.05 -5.66
CA ALA A 187 -0.98 -10.09 -4.65
C ALA A 187 0.29 -10.92 -4.88
N GLY A 188 0.61 -11.19 -6.15
CA GLY A 188 1.78 -11.97 -6.56
C GLY A 188 3.10 -11.32 -6.18
N GLU A 189 3.21 -10.00 -6.27
CA GLU A 189 4.38 -9.25 -5.79
C GLU A 189 4.62 -9.52 -4.28
N SER A 190 3.56 -9.37 -3.48
CA SER A 190 3.62 -9.61 -2.03
C SER A 190 4.01 -11.06 -1.69
N ILE A 191 3.37 -12.04 -2.35
CA ILE A 191 3.64 -13.47 -2.13
C ILE A 191 5.06 -13.83 -2.60
N GLY A 192 5.51 -13.30 -3.73
CA GLY A 192 6.87 -13.47 -4.24
C GLY A 192 7.93 -12.96 -3.26
N GLY A 193 7.67 -11.84 -2.58
CA GLY A 193 8.53 -11.33 -1.51
C GLY A 193 8.68 -12.32 -0.34
N ILE A 194 7.59 -12.97 0.07
CA ILE A 194 7.62 -14.01 1.13
C ILE A 194 8.44 -15.22 0.68
N PHE A 195 8.22 -15.71 -0.55
CA PHE A 195 9.01 -16.81 -1.09
C PHE A 195 10.49 -16.46 -1.18
N ASN A 196 10.84 -15.24 -1.61
CA ASN A 196 12.21 -14.80 -1.63
C ASN A 196 12.82 -14.77 -0.22
N ALA A 197 12.10 -14.25 0.78
CA ALA A 197 12.55 -14.28 2.18
C ALA A 197 12.82 -15.71 2.69
N ILE A 198 11.95 -16.67 2.36
CA ILE A 198 12.17 -18.10 2.68
C ILE A 198 13.43 -18.63 2.00
N LEU A 199 13.63 -18.33 0.71
CA LEU A 199 14.79 -18.80 -0.06
C LEU A 199 16.11 -18.17 0.41
N THR A 200 16.08 -16.91 0.87
CA THR A 200 17.21 -16.22 1.49
C THR A 200 17.59 -16.88 2.81
N LEU A 201 16.59 -17.23 3.65
CA LEU A 201 16.83 -18.01 4.89
C LEU A 201 17.37 -19.41 4.61
N ALA A 202 16.92 -20.05 3.54
CA ALA A 202 17.41 -21.35 3.09
C ALA A 202 18.81 -21.28 2.44
N LYS A 203 19.41 -20.09 2.30
CA LYS A 203 20.70 -19.83 1.64
C LYS A 203 20.75 -20.30 0.17
N VAL A 204 19.62 -20.26 -0.51
CA VAL A 204 19.51 -20.63 -1.94
C VAL A 204 19.43 -19.38 -2.82
N SER A 205 18.79 -18.31 -2.32
CA SER A 205 18.64 -17.02 -3.01
C SER A 205 19.71 -16.00 -2.56
N GLY A 206 20.20 -15.20 -3.50
CA GLY A 206 21.20 -14.14 -3.30
C GLY A 206 22.37 -14.22 -4.31
N PRO A 207 23.10 -13.12 -4.54
CA PRO A 207 24.20 -13.03 -5.52
C PRO A 207 25.41 -13.93 -5.21
N THR A 208 25.44 -14.56 -4.03
CA THR A 208 26.54 -15.42 -3.55
C THR A 208 26.28 -16.93 -3.64
N TYR A 209 25.05 -17.38 -3.94
CA TYR A 209 24.69 -18.81 -3.96
C TYR A 209 24.23 -19.28 -5.36
N TYR A 210 22.92 -19.42 -5.60
CA TYR A 210 22.35 -19.91 -6.87
C TYR A 210 21.25 -19.00 -7.47
N GLY A 211 21.09 -17.79 -6.94
CA GLY A 211 20.03 -16.86 -7.34
C GLY A 211 20.34 -16.10 -8.64
N THR A 212 19.33 -15.93 -9.51
CA THR A 212 19.42 -15.04 -10.67
C THR A 212 19.05 -13.61 -10.28
N THR A 213 19.88 -12.62 -10.62
CA THR A 213 19.62 -11.18 -10.41
C THR A 213 18.67 -10.57 -11.45
N ILE A 214 17.95 -11.41 -12.20
CA ILE A 214 17.05 -10.97 -13.28
C ILE A 214 15.82 -10.31 -12.66
N GLY A 215 15.63 -9.02 -12.92
CA GLY A 215 14.51 -8.23 -12.40
C GLY A 215 14.83 -7.36 -11.19
N CYS A 216 16.07 -7.42 -10.68
CA CYS A 216 16.51 -6.56 -9.59
C CYS A 216 16.88 -5.16 -10.07
N PRO A 217 16.18 -4.09 -9.63
CA PRO A 217 16.65 -2.74 -9.89
C PRO A 217 18.04 -2.57 -9.24
N ALA A 218 19.03 -2.20 -10.05
CA ALA A 218 20.44 -2.02 -9.65
C ALA A 218 21.14 -3.28 -9.09
N GLY A 219 20.62 -4.49 -9.34
CA GLY A 219 21.24 -5.73 -8.86
C GLY A 219 21.19 -5.92 -7.34
N MET A 220 20.38 -5.11 -6.64
CA MET A 220 20.17 -5.18 -5.20
C MET A 220 18.83 -5.87 -4.92
N CYS A 221 18.86 -7.20 -4.98
CA CYS A 221 17.99 -8.11 -4.25
C CYS A 221 18.89 -9.22 -3.69
#